data_AF-C9ZFB5-F1
#
_entry.id   AF-C9ZFB5-F1
#
_cell.length_a   1.000
_cell.length_b   1.000
_cell.length_c   1.000
_cell.angle_alpha   90.00
_cell.angle_beta   90.00
_cell.angle_gamma   90.00
#
_symmetry.space_group_name_H-M   'P 1'
#
loop_
_entity.id
_entity.type
_entity.pdbx_description
1 polymer ?
#
loop_
_entity_poly.entity_id
_entity_poly.type
_entity_poly.pdbx_seq_one_letter_code
_entity_poly.pdbx_strand_id
1 'polypeptide(L)'
;MPDFIPAAPGWYVSEHIDGETDLDPVIAWKPATTSAGEDTLLPVVNGGVCVPPIVLDEAAFQQHGRHIVYRPSHDPAKETH
;
A
#
# COMPACT_ATOMS: atom_id res chain seq x y z
N MET A 1 -8.17 12.29 -15.59
CA MET A 1 -8.46 11.36 -14.48
C MET A 1 -7.20 10.56 -14.29
N PRO A 2 -6.57 10.47 -13.10
CA PRO A 2 -5.37 9.66 -12.97
C PRO A 2 -5.71 8.21 -13.32
N ASP A 3 -4.95 7.62 -14.23
CA ASP A 3 -5.14 6.24 -14.65
C ASP A 3 -4.62 5.31 -13.56
N PHE A 4 -5.54 4.68 -12.82
CA PHE A 4 -5.18 3.68 -11.81
C PHE A 4 -5.06 2.31 -12.47
N ILE A 5 -3.99 1.59 -12.13
CA ILE A 5 -3.75 0.22 -12.56
C ILE A 5 -4.22 -0.72 -11.44
N PRO A 6 -5.20 -1.61 -11.65
CA PRO A 6 -5.62 -2.55 -10.62
C PRO A 6 -4.45 -3.40 -10.11
N ALA A 7 -4.36 -3.58 -8.78
CA ALA A 7 -3.36 -4.46 -8.21
C ALA A 7 -3.87 -5.91 -8.20
N ALA A 8 -2.98 -6.86 -8.49
CA ALA A 8 -3.29 -8.26 -8.25
C ALA A 8 -3.42 -8.53 -6.74
N PRO A 9 -4.20 -9.53 -6.31
CA PRO A 9 -4.23 -9.92 -4.91
C PRO A 9 -2.84 -10.32 -4.38
N GLY A 10 -2.62 -10.10 -3.09
CA GLY A 10 -1.39 -10.50 -2.39
C GLY A 10 -0.33 -9.39 -2.27
N TRP A 11 -0.58 -8.18 -2.77
CA TRP A 11 0.28 -7.02 -2.52
C TRP A 11 -0.19 -6.25 -1.28
N TYR A 12 0.76 -5.91 -0.40
CA TYR A 12 0.49 -5.19 0.84
C TYR A 12 1.52 -4.09 1.05
N VAL A 13 1.10 -3.02 1.72
CA VAL A 13 1.99 -2.08 2.40
C VAL A 13 2.16 -2.62 3.82
N SER A 14 3.41 -2.89 4.19
CA SER A 14 3.76 -3.29 5.54
C SER A 14 4.31 -2.10 6.31
N GLU A 15 3.74 -1.87 7.48
CA GLU A 15 4.21 -0.88 8.46
C GLU A 15 4.50 -1.60 9.78
N HIS A 16 5.56 -1.18 10.47
CA HIS A 16 5.88 -1.71 11.80
C HIS A 16 5.58 -0.65 12.84
N ILE A 17 4.56 -0.90 13.66
CA ILE A 17 4.08 0.03 14.68
C ILE A 17 4.09 -0.71 16.01
N ASP A 18 4.81 -0.16 16.99
CA ASP A 18 4.84 -0.65 18.38
C ASP A 18 5.14 -2.17 18.56
N GLY A 19 5.94 -2.74 17.65
CA GLY A 19 6.34 -4.15 17.69
C GLY A 19 5.42 -5.10 16.93
N GLU A 20 4.34 -4.59 16.35
CA GLU A 20 3.43 -5.34 15.49
C GLU A 20 3.64 -4.95 14.02
N THR A 21 3.41 -5.91 13.12
CA THR A 21 3.46 -5.66 11.68
C THR A 21 2.04 -5.57 11.17
N ASP A 22 1.65 -4.38 10.72
CA ASP A 22 0.39 -4.17 10.03
C ASP A 22 0.57 -4.37 8.52
N LEU A 23 -0.50 -4.83 7.86
CA LEU A 23 -0.51 -5.16 6.43
C LEU A 23 -1.76 -4.58 5.77
N ASP A 24 -1.58 -3.43 5.13
CA ASP A 24 -2.63 -2.79 4.35
C ASP A 24 -2.68 -3.37 2.92
N PRO A 25 -3.81 -3.91 2.45
CA PRO A 25 -3.91 -4.44 1.10
C PRO A 25 -3.83 -3.33 0.05
N VAL A 26 -2.93 -3.53 -0.91
CA VAL A 26 -2.84 -2.65 -2.10
C VAL A 26 -3.91 -3.06 -3.09
N ILE A 27 -4.78 -2.13 -3.43
CA ILE A 27 -5.93 -2.35 -4.33
C ILE A 27 -5.69 -1.81 -5.74
N ALA A 28 -4.78 -0.84 -5.88
CA ALA A 28 -4.39 -0.27 -7.17
C ALA A 28 -3.00 0.37 -7.10
N TRP A 29 -2.47 0.73 -8.26
CA TRP A 29 -1.25 1.49 -8.46
C TRP A 29 -1.55 2.78 -9.19
N LYS A 30 -0.93 3.86 -8.76
CA LYS A 30 -0.96 5.15 -9.44
C LYS A 30 0.41 5.40 -10.08
N PRO A 31 0.50 5.50 -11.42
CA PRO A 31 1.70 5.98 -12.08
C PRO A 31 2.07 7.37 -11.58
N ALA A 32 3.33 7.55 -11.25
CA ALA A 32 3.88 8.82 -10.80
C ALA A 32 5.33 8.96 -11.28
N THR A 33 5.87 10.15 -11.08
CA THR A 33 7.29 10.44 -11.29
C THR A 33 7.85 10.87 -9.96
N THR A 34 9.00 10.30 -9.58
CA THR A 34 9.67 10.62 -8.33
C THR A 34 10.19 12.06 -8.34
N SER A 35 10.56 12.56 -7.16
CA SER A 35 11.27 13.85 -7.07
C SER A 35 12.60 13.88 -7.84
N ALA A 36 13.19 12.71 -8.12
CA ALA A 36 14.39 12.53 -8.95
C ALA A 36 14.09 12.43 -10.46
N GLY A 37 12.82 12.45 -10.87
CA GLY A 37 12.42 12.35 -12.27
C GLY A 37 12.29 10.91 -12.79
N GLU A 38 12.26 9.91 -11.91
CA GLU A 38 12.16 8.50 -12.28
C GLU A 38 10.70 8.05 -12.30
N ASP A 39 10.31 7.19 -13.23
CA ASP A 39 8.97 6.62 -13.24
C ASP A 39 8.76 5.64 -12.08
N THR A 40 7.63 5.76 -11.40
CA THR A 40 7.29 4.92 -10.24
C THR A 40 5.80 4.59 -10.18
N LEU A 41 5.45 3.66 -9.30
CA LEU A 41 4.09 3.27 -8.98
C LEU A 41 3.83 3.49 -7.50
N LEU A 42 2.91 4.40 -7.19
CA LEU A 42 2.46 4.65 -5.82
C LEU A 42 1.33 3.66 -5.48
N PRO A 43 1.39 2.97 -4.33
CA PRO A 43 0.30 2.09 -3.93
C PRO A 43 -0.94 2.89 -3.54
N VAL A 44 -2.09 2.31 -3.83
CA VAL A 44 -3.38 2.72 -3.30
C VAL A 44 -3.85 1.65 -2.35
N VAL A 45 -4.06 2.01 -1.08
CA VAL A 45 -4.55 1.11 -0.05
C VAL A 45 -6.02 1.38 0.26
N ASN A 46 -6.71 0.35 0.74
CA ASN A 46 -8.08 0.51 1.21
C ASN A 46 -8.07 1.30 2.53
N GLY A 47 -8.73 2.45 2.58
CA GLY A 47 -8.83 3.26 3.80
C GLY A 47 -9.75 2.67 4.88
N GLY A 48 -10.52 1.62 4.55
CA GLY A 48 -11.47 0.98 5.44
C GLY A 48 -12.92 1.41 5.19
N VAL A 49 -13.82 0.97 6.07
CA VAL A 49 -15.27 1.21 5.93
C VAL A 49 -15.55 2.71 6.00
N CYS A 50 -16.26 3.24 5.00
CA CYS A 50 -16.59 4.67 4.88
C CYS A 50 -15.39 5.62 4.71
N VAL A 51 -14.19 5.11 4.48
CA VAL A 51 -12.99 5.92 4.22
C VAL A 51 -12.58 5.72 2.75
N PRO A 52 -12.39 6.80 1.97
CA PRO A 52 -11.90 6.69 0.60
C PRO A 52 -10.53 6.00 0.54
N PRO A 53 -10.19 5.33 -0.59
CA PRO A 53 -8.86 4.81 -0.80
C PRO A 53 -7.77 5.87 -0.66
N ILE A 54 -6.64 5.48 -0.09
CA ILE A 54 -5.53 6.38 0.22
C ILE A 54 -4.39 6.08 -0.74
N VAL A 55 -3.87 7.11 -1.41
CA VAL A 55 -2.63 7.00 -2.19
C VAL A 55 -1.47 7.33 -1.26
N LEU A 56 -0.52 6.40 -1.09
CA LEU A 56 0.67 6.65 -0.30
C LEU A 56 1.77 7.21 -1.22
N ASP A 57 2.28 8.39 -0.89
CA ASP A 57 3.37 9.03 -1.61
C ASP A 57 4.74 8.61 -1.05
N GLU A 58 5.82 9.08 -1.67
CA GLU A 58 7.19 8.78 -1.23
C GLU A 58 7.48 9.19 0.21
N ALA A 59 6.89 10.32 0.66
CA ALA A 59 7.09 10.81 2.02
C ALA A 59 6.51 9.83 3.03
N ALA A 60 5.34 9.25 2.73
CA ALA A 60 4.72 8.23 3.55
C ALA A 60 5.62 7.00 3.75
N PHE A 61 6.40 6.63 2.72
CA PHE A 61 7.36 5.52 2.82
C PHE A 61 8.58 5.85 3.69
N GLN A 62 9.14 7.05 3.50
CA GLN A 62 10.34 7.47 4.22
C GLN A 62 10.08 7.75 5.69
N GLN A 63 8.95 8.36 6.02
CA GLN A 63 8.61 8.77 7.39
C GLN A 63 8.21 7.59 8.28
N HIS A 64 7.51 6.61 7.70
CA HIS A 64 6.90 5.50 8.44
C HIS A 64 7.62 4.16 8.25
N GLY A 65 8.75 4.14 7.52
CA GLY A 65 9.47 2.90 7.23
C GLY A 65 8.61 1.86 6.49
N ARG A 66 7.61 2.33 5.73
CA ARG A 66 6.69 1.45 5.01
C ARG A 66 7.43 0.73 3.89
N HIS A 67 6.98 -0.48 3.57
CA HIS A 67 7.55 -1.25 2.48
C HIS A 67 6.48 -2.08 1.77
N ILE A 68 6.60 -2.20 0.44
CA ILE A 68 5.73 -3.07 -0.34
C ILE A 68 6.19 -4.52 -0.19
N VAL A 69 5.25 -5.41 0.14
CA VAL A 69 5.49 -6.84 0.25
C VAL A 69 4.50 -7.64 -0.58
N TYR A 70 4.96 -8.77 -1.12
CA TYR A 70 4.12 -9.75 -1.79
C TYR A 70 3.91 -10.96 -0.89
N ARG A 71 2.66 -11.21 -0.48
CA ARG A 71 2.24 -12.32 0.38
C ARG A 71 1.01 -13.01 -0.22
N PRO A 72 1.16 -13.81 -1.29
CA PRO A 72 0.02 -14.42 -2.00
C PRO A 72 -0.78 -15.44 -1.18
N SER A 73 -0.16 -16.01 -0.14
CA SER A 73 -0.79 -16.99 0.75
C SER A 73 -1.31 -16.38 2.06
N HIS A 74 -1.17 -15.06 2.24
CA HIS A 74 -1.67 -14.39 3.43
C HIS A 74 -3.19 -14.23 3.34
N ASP A 75 -3.88 -14.64 4.40
CA ASP A 75 -5.34 -14.62 4.49
C ASP A 75 -5.75 -13.58 5.55
N PRO A 76 -6.09 -12.35 5.14
CA PRO A 76 -6.37 -11.28 6.09
C PRO A 76 -7.62 -11.56 6.95
N ALA A 77 -8.50 -12.47 6.54
CA ALA A 77 -9.67 -12.85 7.33
C ALA A 77 -9.32 -13.75 8.53
N LYS A 78 -8.10 -14.30 8.61
CA LYS A 78 -7.67 -15.20 9.69
C LYS A 78 -6.96 -14.50 10.85
N GLU A 79 -6.65 -13.22 10.74
CA GLU A 79 -5.91 -12.48 11.78
C GLU A 79 -6.81 -11.70 12.77
N THR A 80 -8.13 -11.92 12.77
CA THR A 80 -8.99 -11.44 13.86
C THR A 80 -8.78 -12.30 15.10
N HIS A 81 -8.04 -11.78 16.09
CA HIS A 81 -7.87 -12.42 17.40
C HIS A 81 -8.08 -11.45 18.56
#